data_AF-A0A2D7QJG9-F1
#
_entry.id   AF-A0A2D7QJG9-F1
#
_cell.length_a   1.000
_cell.length_b   1.000
_cell.length_c   1.000
_cell.angle_alpha   90.00
_cell.angle_beta   90.00
_cell.angle_gamma   90.00
#
_symmetry.space_group_name_H-M   'P 1'
#
loop_
_entity.id
_entity.type
_entity.pdbx_description
1 polymer ?
#
loop_
_entity_poly.entity_id
_entity_poly.type
_entity_poly.pdbx_seq_one_letter_code
_entity_poly.pdbx_strand_id
1 'polypeptide(L)'
;MQIIDKEIKSNLSSIHLVGIEKMTPLVLHAAVLDDGANTVELRRPVVSSWVNDVVPKPLRKEMEGMVVPSALTVYDLPDLVNLLGHRLTSILPHIN
;
A
#
# COMPACT_ATOMS: atom_id res chain seq x y z
N MET A 1 20.91 -31.81 -8.79
CA MET A 1 20.10 -30.90 -7.95
C MET A 1 20.43 -29.44 -8.33
N GLN A 2 20.13 -29.05 -9.57
CA GLN A 2 20.36 -27.68 -10.10
C GLN A 2 19.26 -27.27 -11.09
N ILE A 3 18.53 -28.25 -11.65
CA ILE A 3 17.44 -28.02 -12.60
C ILE A 3 16.17 -27.57 -11.86
N ILE A 4 15.88 -28.17 -10.71
CA ILE A 4 14.68 -27.85 -9.89
C ILE A 4 14.73 -26.40 -9.35
N ASP A 5 15.89 -25.94 -8.90
CA ASP A 5 16.06 -24.56 -8.39
C ASP A 5 15.98 -23.49 -9.48
N LYS A 6 16.28 -23.86 -10.73
CA LYS A 6 16.22 -22.95 -11.89
C LYS A 6 14.79 -22.84 -12.43
N GLU A 7 14.02 -23.92 -12.34
CA GLU A 7 12.62 -23.98 -12.79
C GLU A 7 11.68 -23.28 -11.81
N ILE A 8 11.92 -23.40 -10.49
CA ILE A 8 11.21 -22.61 -9.45
C ILE A 8 11.53 -21.10 -9.57
N LYS A 9 12.73 -20.72 -10.02
CA LYS A 9 13.08 -19.31 -10.30
C LYS A 9 12.48 -18.75 -11.59
N SER A 10 11.91 -19.58 -12.46
CA SER A 10 11.53 -19.17 -13.83
C SER A 10 10.05 -18.85 -14.03
N ASN A 11 9.23 -18.90 -12.98
CA ASN A 11 7.82 -18.48 -13.03
C ASN A 11 7.30 -18.03 -11.66
N LEU A 12 8.02 -17.11 -11.00
CA LEU A 12 7.38 -16.28 -9.99
C LEU A 12 6.42 -15.36 -10.74
N SER A 13 5.17 -15.80 -10.88
CA SER A 13 4.08 -14.97 -11.38
C SER A 13 4.16 -13.60 -10.71
N SER A 14 4.20 -12.52 -11.49
CA SER A 14 4.30 -11.16 -10.96
C SER A 14 3.22 -10.94 -9.91
N ILE A 15 3.61 -10.59 -8.68
CA ILE A 15 2.66 -10.35 -7.59
C ILE A 15 2.10 -8.93 -7.77
N HIS A 16 0.79 -8.86 -7.94
CA HIS A 16 0.04 -7.61 -8.02
C HIS A 16 -0.75 -7.40 -6.72
N LEU A 17 -0.43 -6.34 -5.98
CA LEU A 17 -1.14 -5.98 -4.75
C LEU A 17 -2.27 -4.99 -5.04
N VAL A 18 -3.47 -5.29 -4.56
CA VAL A 18 -4.65 -4.43 -4.69
C VAL A 18 -5.14 -4.02 -3.31
N GLY A 19 -5.08 -2.74 -3.00
CA GLY A 19 -5.67 -2.15 -1.79
C GLY A 19 -7.04 -1.57 -2.09
N ILE A 20 -8.07 -1.98 -1.34
CA ILE A 20 -9.44 -1.47 -1.51
C ILE A 20 -9.83 -0.63 -0.30
N GLU A 21 -10.33 0.57 -0.55
CA GLU A 21 -10.90 1.49 0.44
C GLU A 21 -10.00 1.73 1.64
N LYS A 22 -10.35 1.13 2.80
CA LYS A 22 -9.65 1.33 4.06
C LYS A 22 -8.31 0.59 4.11
N MET A 23 -8.08 -0.37 3.20
CA MET A 23 -6.86 -1.18 3.16
C MET A 23 -5.68 -0.44 2.55
N THR A 24 -5.87 0.79 2.05
CA THR A 24 -4.82 1.59 1.43
C THR A 24 -3.55 1.72 2.28
N PRO A 25 -3.61 2.10 3.58
CA PRO A 25 -2.39 2.19 4.39
C PRO A 25 -1.64 0.86 4.46
N LEU A 26 -2.35 -0.25 4.71
CA LEU A 26 -1.75 -1.58 4.84
C LEU A 26 -1.03 -2.01 3.56
N VAL A 27 -1.67 -1.82 2.39
CA VAL A 27 -1.08 -2.20 1.11
C VAL A 27 0.14 -1.36 0.78
N LEU A 28 0.12 -0.07 1.11
CA LEU A 28 1.30 0.79 0.96
C LEU A 28 2.46 0.31 1.85
N HIS A 29 2.20 -0.03 3.12
CA HIS A 29 3.24 -0.58 4.00
C HIS A 29 3.78 -1.90 3.49
N ALA A 30 2.91 -2.84 3.10
CA ALA A 30 3.33 -4.15 2.59
C ALA A 30 4.20 -4.02 1.34
N ALA A 31 3.80 -3.15 0.39
CA ALA A 31 4.55 -2.96 -0.84
C ALA A 31 5.90 -2.24 -0.64
N VAL A 32 5.98 -1.29 0.30
CA VAL A 32 7.26 -0.65 0.64
C VAL A 32 8.19 -1.59 1.40
N LEU A 33 7.65 -2.47 2.25
CA LEU A 33 8.44 -3.42 3.03
C LEU A 33 8.98 -4.60 2.21
N ASP A 34 8.24 -5.03 1.18
CA ASP A 34 8.59 -6.18 0.35
C ASP A 34 8.57 -5.84 -1.15
N ASP A 35 9.74 -5.97 -1.78
CA ASP A 35 9.93 -5.78 -3.23
C ASP A 35 9.40 -6.96 -4.07
N GLY A 36 8.93 -8.04 -3.44
CA GLY A 36 8.27 -9.16 -4.10
C GLY A 36 6.96 -8.76 -4.80
N ALA A 37 6.30 -7.69 -4.35
CA ALA A 37 5.14 -7.12 -5.04
C ALA A 37 5.55 -6.23 -6.21
N ASN A 38 5.39 -6.73 -7.44
CA ASN A 38 5.86 -6.02 -8.64
C ASN A 38 5.03 -4.77 -8.96
N THR A 39 3.72 -4.80 -8.66
CA THR A 39 2.80 -3.71 -8.96
C THR A 39 1.78 -3.52 -7.83
N VAL A 40 1.33 -2.29 -7.66
CA VAL A 40 0.38 -1.86 -6.63
C VAL A 40 -0.74 -1.06 -7.28
N GLU A 41 -1.98 -1.43 -7.00
CA GLU A 41 -3.18 -0.69 -7.37
C GLU A 41 -3.95 -0.31 -6.09
N LEU A 42 -4.37 0.96 -6.02
CA LEU A 42 -5.26 1.44 -4.97
C LEU A 42 -6.65 1.70 -5.55
N ARG A 43 -7.67 1.02 -5.03
CA ARG A 43 -9.07 1.16 -5.44
C ARG A 43 -9.87 1.86 -4.36
N ARG A 44 -10.46 2.98 -4.73
CA ARG A 44 -11.35 3.81 -3.92
C ARG A 44 -10.76 4.16 -2.56
N PRO A 45 -9.48 4.58 -2.47
CA PRO A 45 -8.84 4.86 -1.19
C PRO A 45 -9.67 5.88 -0.40
N VAL A 46 -9.95 5.56 0.87
CA VAL A 46 -10.69 6.49 1.75
C VAL A 46 -9.76 7.34 2.62
N VAL A 47 -8.48 6.98 2.67
CA VAL A 47 -7.41 7.72 3.37
C VAL A 47 -6.24 7.85 2.41
N SER A 48 -5.82 9.08 2.15
CA SER A 48 -4.71 9.45 1.28
C SER A 48 -3.55 10.11 2.06
N SER A 49 -3.84 10.67 3.22
CA SER A 49 -2.87 11.28 4.15
C SER A 49 -3.40 11.20 5.57
N TRP A 50 -2.57 10.81 6.53
CA TRP A 50 -2.96 10.87 7.93
C TRP A 50 -3.12 12.31 8.41
N VAL A 51 -2.23 13.22 7.96
CA VAL A 51 -2.28 14.65 8.32
C VAL A 51 -3.57 15.30 7.83
N ASN A 52 -4.00 15.01 6.61
CA ASN A 52 -5.14 15.69 6.01
C ASN A 52 -6.48 14.96 6.26
N ASP A 53 -6.48 13.63 6.35
CA ASP A 53 -7.72 12.85 6.37
C ASP A 53 -8.04 12.24 7.75
N VAL A 54 -7.05 12.02 8.62
CA VAL A 54 -7.25 11.30 9.90
C VAL A 54 -7.11 12.20 11.10
N VAL A 55 -6.03 12.99 11.20
CA VAL A 55 -5.80 13.93 12.31
C VAL A 55 -6.93 14.96 12.46
N PRO A 56 -7.38 15.67 11.40
CA PRO A 56 -8.40 16.71 11.54
C PRO A 56 -9.80 16.16 11.69
N LYS A 57 -10.08 14.99 11.09
CA LYS A 57 -11.42 14.40 11.07
C LYS A 57 -11.34 12.86 11.01
N PRO A 58 -11.08 12.18 12.14
CA PRO A 58 -10.98 10.73 12.14
C PRO A 58 -12.28 10.12 11.64
N LEU A 59 -12.18 9.33 10.57
CA LEU A 59 -13.33 8.86 9.79
C LEU A 59 -14.31 8.00 10.63
N ARG A 60 -13.82 7.22 11.62
CA ARG A 60 -14.60 6.53 12.67
C ARG A 60 -13.73 6.25 13.91
N LYS A 61 -14.35 6.05 15.09
CA LYS A 61 -13.65 5.64 16.32
C LYS A 61 -12.89 4.33 16.15
N GLU A 62 -13.46 3.38 15.40
CA GLU A 62 -12.87 2.05 15.21
C GLU A 62 -11.65 2.04 14.27
N MET A 63 -11.28 3.19 13.69
CA MET A 63 -10.10 3.30 12.81
C MET A 63 -8.78 3.48 13.57
N GLU A 64 -8.79 3.45 14.91
CA GLU A 64 -7.58 3.33 15.75
C GLU A 64 -6.66 2.22 15.25
N GLY A 65 -7.22 1.08 14.79
CA GLY A 65 -6.44 -0.04 14.26
C GLY A 65 -5.68 0.22 12.95
N MET A 66 -5.94 1.36 12.28
CA MET A 66 -5.22 1.77 11.07
C MET A 66 -4.25 2.93 11.32
N VAL A 67 -4.18 3.43 12.55
CA VAL A 67 -3.21 4.42 12.97
C VAL A 67 -1.93 3.68 13.36
N VAL A 68 -0.83 4.01 12.70
CA VAL A 68 0.50 3.55 13.11
C VAL A 68 1.05 4.58 14.12
N PRO A 69 1.30 4.21 15.38
CA PRO A 69 1.79 5.14 16.39
C PRO A 69 3.09 5.80 15.95
N SER A 70 3.21 7.11 16.20
CA SER A 70 4.38 7.93 15.87
C SER A 70 4.77 7.96 14.38
N ALA A 71 3.96 7.42 13.47
CA ALA A 71 4.33 7.36 12.05
C ALA A 71 4.61 8.75 11.48
N LEU A 72 3.82 9.77 11.85
CA LEU A 72 4.01 11.17 11.45
C LEU A 72 5.32 11.81 11.94
N THR A 73 6.08 11.16 12.82
CA THR A 73 7.44 11.60 13.17
C THR A 73 8.48 11.17 12.12
N VAL A 74 8.10 10.27 11.21
CA VAL A 74 8.98 9.65 10.20
C VAL A 74 8.42 9.82 8.78
N TYR A 75 7.12 9.59 8.56
CA TYR A 75 6.48 9.64 7.24
C TYR A 75 4.95 9.87 7.31
N ASP A 76 4.37 10.28 6.19
CA ASP A 76 2.94 10.19 5.88
C ASP A 76 2.69 9.27 4.66
N LEU A 77 1.43 8.90 4.40
CA LEU A 77 1.08 8.00 3.29
C LEU A 77 1.55 8.47 1.89
N PRO A 78 1.55 9.78 1.56
CA PRO A 78 2.13 10.25 0.30
C PRO A 78 3.61 9.93 0.14
N ASP A 79 4.38 9.83 1.23
CA ASP A 79 5.79 9.46 1.16
C ASP A 79 5.96 8.00 0.70
N LEU A 80 5.08 7.10 1.17
CA LEU A 80 5.07 5.71 0.73
C LEU A 80 4.66 5.58 -0.75
N VAL A 81 3.68 6.37 -1.18
CA VAL A 81 3.31 6.48 -2.60
C VAL A 81 4.51 6.90 -3.44
N ASN A 82 5.26 7.91 -2.99
CA ASN A 82 6.45 8.39 -3.68
C ASN A 82 7.56 7.34 -3.72
N LEU A 83 7.77 6.59 -2.63
CA LEU A 83 8.75 5.49 -2.58
C LEU A 83 8.43 4.35 -3.54
N LEU A 84 7.15 4.02 -3.74
CA LEU A 84 6.74 2.98 -4.68
C LEU A 84 7.01 3.38 -6.14
N GLY A 85 6.97 4.69 -6.46
CA GLY A 85 7.29 5.20 -7.79
C GLY A 85 6.56 4.45 -8.91
N HIS A 86 7.32 3.84 -9.82
CA HIS A 86 6.78 3.10 -10.97
C HIS A 86 6.02 1.81 -10.59
N ARG A 87 6.17 1.29 -9.36
CA ARG A 87 5.42 0.12 -8.88
C ARG A 87 3.96 0.47 -8.61
N LEU A 88 3.64 1.73 -8.32
CA LEU A 88 2.24 2.17 -8.17
C LEU A 88 1.62 2.41 -9.55
N THR A 89 0.74 1.52 -9.98
CA THR A 89 0.20 1.53 -11.34
C THR A 89 -1.08 2.34 -11.47
N SER A 90 -1.87 2.46 -10.41
CA SER A 90 -3.10 3.26 -10.43
C SER A 90 -3.61 3.60 -9.03
N ILE A 91 -4.27 4.76 -8.96
CA ILE A 91 -5.16 5.15 -7.85
C ILE A 91 -6.52 5.42 -8.48
N LEU A 92 -7.46 4.48 -8.35
CA LEU A 92 -8.81 4.61 -8.87
C LEU A 92 -9.69 5.25 -7.79
N PRO A 93 -10.25 6.46 -7.98
CA PRO A 93 -11.11 7.09 -6.98
C PRO A 93 -12.49 6.42 -6.87
N HIS A 94 -13.26 6.76 -5.83
CA HIS A 94 -14.70 6.45 -5.80
C HIS A 94 -15.38 7.14 -6.99
N ILE A 95 -15.99 6.35 -7.88
CA ILE A 95 -16.86 6.85 -8.96
C ILE A 95 -18.29 6.79 -8.42
N ASN A 96 -18.98 7.93 -8.41
CA ASN A 96 -20.39 8.02 -8.01
C ASN A 96 -21.31 7.38 -9.04
#